data_AF-A0A427XGL6-F1
#
_entry.id   AF-A0A427XGL6-F1
#
_cell.length_a   1.000
_cell.length_b   1.000
_cell.length_c   1.000
_cell.angle_alpha   90.00
_cell.angle_beta   90.00
_cell.angle_gamma   90.00
#
_symmetry.space_group_name_H-M   'P 1'
#
loop_
_entity.id
_entity.type
_entity.pdbx_description
1 polymer ?
#
loop_
_entity_poly.entity_id
_entity_poly.type
_entity_poly.pdbx_seq_one_letter_code
_entity_poly.pdbx_strand_id
1 'polypeptide(L)' 'MAATRFKVRPTKKVLNIACAPEFSAMLACFASTGDLRHQNVGTAGCADAAKALHACMAKPRNVRAARVPSINHVLSKVK' A
#
# COMPACT_ATOMS: atom_id res chain seq x y z
N MET A 1 -40.73 -13.51 -15.17
CA MET A 1 -40.18 -13.25 -13.82
C MET A 1 -38.67 -13.45 -13.86
N ALA A 2 -37.89 -12.37 -13.80
CA ALA A 2 -36.43 -12.46 -13.79
C ALA A 2 -35.98 -12.94 -12.40
N ALA A 3 -35.29 -14.07 -12.33
CA ALA A 3 -34.71 -14.57 -11.09
C ALA A 3 -33.59 -13.62 -10.64
N THR A 4 -33.78 -12.95 -9.50
CA THR A 4 -32.80 -12.06 -8.89
C THR A 4 -31.59 -12.90 -8.45
N ARG A 5 -30.48 -12.81 -9.19
CA ARG A 5 -29.22 -13.48 -8.81
C ARG A 5 -28.47 -12.62 -7.80
N PHE A 6 -28.34 -13.11 -6.57
CA PHE A 6 -27.53 -12.45 -5.55
C PHE A 6 -26.04 -12.60 -5.88
N LYS A 7 -25.39 -11.48 -6.23
CA LYS A 7 -23.94 -11.42 -6.48
C LYS A 7 -23.37 -10.15 -5.86
N VAL A 8 -22.30 -10.30 -5.08
CA VAL A 8 -21.56 -9.18 -4.50
C VAL A 8 -20.60 -8.63 -5.56
N ARG A 9 -20.60 -7.31 -5.73
CA ARG A 9 -19.58 -6.63 -6.56
C ARG A 9 -18.22 -6.79 -5.88
N PRO A 10 -17.18 -7.24 -6.61
CA PRO A 10 -15.87 -7.41 -6.02
C PRO A 10 -15.37 -6.05 -5.51
N THR A 11 -15.14 -5.96 -4.20
CA THR A 11 -14.52 -4.79 -3.60
C THR A 11 -13.03 -4.79 -3.95
N LYS A 12 -12.51 -3.63 -4.37
CA LYS A 12 -11.06 -3.45 -4.50
C LYS A 12 -10.45 -3.66 -3.11
N LYS A 13 -9.57 -4.65 -2.97
CA LYS A 13 -8.84 -4.87 -1.72
C LYS A 13 -7.99 -3.63 -1.45
N VAL A 14 -7.94 -3.20 -0.19
CA VAL A 14 -7.02 -2.12 0.22
C VAL A 14 -5.61 -2.55 -0.14
N LEU A 15 -4.94 -1.76 -0.97
CA LEU A 15 -3.58 -2.02 -1.38
C LEU A 15 -2.66 -1.68 -0.20
N ASN A 16 -2.25 -2.71 0.54
CA ASN A 16 -1.20 -2.57 1.54
C ASN A 16 0.14 -2.50 0.80
N ILE A 17 0.56 -1.30 0.44
CA ILE A 17 1.84 -1.04 -0.20
C ILE A 17 2.92 -1.11 0.89
N ALA A 18 3.81 -2.10 0.77
CA ALA A 18 5.00 -2.18 1.62
C ALA A 18 5.84 -0.91 1.45
N CYS A 19 6.30 -0.33 2.56
CA CYS A 19 7.09 0.91 2.62
C CYS A 19 6.34 2.22 2.34
N ALA A 20 5.01 2.20 2.16
CA ALA A 20 4.21 3.43 2.11
C ALA A 20 4.38 4.37 3.32
N PRO A 21 4.41 3.90 4.59
CA PRO A 21 4.60 4.80 5.73
C PRO A 21 5.97 5.47 5.70
N GLU A 22 7.04 4.73 5.44
CA GLU A 22 8.40 5.29 5.43
C GLU A 22 8.60 6.27 4.27
N PHE A 23 7.96 5.98 3.14
CA PHE A 23 7.94 6.89 2.02
C PHE A 23 7.18 8.19 2.35
N SER A 24 6.02 8.09 3.00
CA SER A 24 5.28 9.28 3.43
C SER A 24 6.04 10.14 4.44
N ALA A 25 6.83 9.52 5.33
CA ALA A 25 7.68 10.23 6.28
C ALA A 25 8.80 11.00 5.58
N MET A 26 9.42 10.40 4.55
CA MET A 26 10.41 11.08 3.72
C MET A 26 9.80 12.25 2.95
N LEU A 27 8.60 12.07 2.37
CA LEU A 27 7.88 13.14 1.68
C LEU A 27 7.47 14.28 2.62
N ALA A 28 7.03 13.97 3.85
CA ALA A 28 6.69 14.97 4.85
C ALA A 28 7.93 15.80 5.27
N CYS A 29 9.09 15.14 5.37
CA CYS A 29 10.35 15.83 5.64
C CYS A 29 10.73 16.78 4.51
N PHE A 30 10.54 16.38 3.24
CA PHE A 30 10.75 17.26 2.09
C PHE A 30 9.76 18.42 2.03
N ALA A 31 8.50 18.18 2.37
CA ALA A 31 7.48 19.22 2.43
C ALA A 31 7.80 20.27 3.52
N SER A 32 8.39 19.84 4.63
CA SER A 32 8.73 20.73 5.76
C SER A 32 10.00 21.55 5.50
N THR A 33 10.95 21.02 4.74
CA THR A 33 12.23 21.68 4.45
C THR A 33 12.18 22.57 3.20
N GLY A 34 11.19 22.39 2.32
CA GLY A 34 10.94 23.27 1.18
C GLY A 34 11.96 23.18 0.04
N ASP A 35 13.00 22.33 0.16
CA ASP A 35 14.06 22.23 -0.84
C ASP A 35 14.52 20.78 -1.06
N LEU A 36 14.40 20.32 -2.31
CA LEU A 36 14.86 19.00 -2.76
C LEU A 36 16.39 18.96 -2.93
N ARG A 37 17.06 20.12 -3.04
CA ARG A 37 18.51 20.21 -3.29
C ARG A 37 19.36 20.01 -2.04
N HIS A 38 18.76 20.09 -0.86
CA HIS A 38 19.39 19.67 0.40
C HIS A 38 19.66 18.15 0.47
N GLN A 39 19.15 17.38 -0.50
CA GLN A 39 19.37 15.94 -0.61
C GLN A 39 20.84 15.52 -0.81
N ASN A 40 21.72 16.40 -1.29
CA ASN A 40 23.12 16.05 -1.62
C ASN A 40 24.20 16.80 -0.80
N VAL A 41 23.84 17.75 0.08
CA VAL A 41 24.82 18.57 0.84
C VAL A 41 24.54 18.62 2.35
N GLY A 42 23.52 17.92 2.85
CA GLY A 42 23.13 18.05 4.25
C GLY A 42 22.55 16.77 4.83
N THR A 43 23.44 15.88 5.22
CA THR A 43 23.26 14.70 6.09
C THR A 43 22.62 14.99 7.46
N ALA A 44 21.77 16.01 7.61
CA ALA A 44 21.21 16.44 8.90
C ALA A 44 19.67 16.58 8.95
N GLY A 45 18.97 16.74 7.81
CA GLY A 45 17.52 17.04 7.82
C GLY A 45 16.58 15.85 7.67
N CYS A 46 16.81 15.00 6.66
CA CYS A 46 15.91 13.90 6.29
C CYS A 46 16.63 12.54 6.14
N ALA A 47 17.85 12.43 6.66
CA ALA A 47 18.71 11.25 6.47
C ALA A 47 18.10 9.99 7.10
N ASP A 48 17.47 10.11 8.27
CA ASP A 48 16.90 8.94 8.97
C ASP A 48 15.62 8.43 8.29
N ALA A 49 14.78 9.33 7.76
CA ALA A 49 13.64 8.94 6.93
C ALA A 49 14.07 8.23 5.64
N ALA A 50 15.16 8.70 5.01
CA ALA A 50 15.73 8.05 3.82
C ALA A 50 16.32 6.67 4.13
N LYS A 51 17.04 6.51 5.25
CA LYS A 51 17.55 5.21 5.71
C LYS A 51 16.43 4.23 6.01
N ALA A 52 15.37 4.68 6.69
CA ALA A 52 14.20 3.85 7.02
C ALA A 52 13.50 3.33 5.74
N LEU A 53 13.32 4.21 4.75
CA LEU A 53 12.77 3.84 3.45
C LEU A 53 13.66 2.81 2.74
N HIS A 54 14.97 3.07 2.66
CA HIS A 54 15.92 2.17 2.01
C HIS A 54 15.96 0.80 2.69
N ALA A 55 15.96 0.76 4.02
CA ALA A 55 15.89 -0.47 4.79
C ALA A 55 14.58 -1.23 4.56
N CYS A 56 13.46 -0.53 4.37
CA CYS A 56 12.19 -1.17 4.03
C CYS A 56 12.22 -1.76 2.61
N MET A 57 12.73 -1.01 1.63
CA MET A 57 12.79 -1.46 0.23
C MET A 57 13.77 -2.61 0.01
N ALA A 58 14.83 -2.69 0.84
CA ALA A 58 15.79 -3.79 0.82
C ALA A 58 15.20 -5.12 1.33
N LYS A 59 14.05 -5.10 2.03
CA LYS A 59 13.42 -6.33 2.52
C LYS A 59 12.70 -7.06 1.38
N PRO A 60 12.93 -8.38 1.21
CA PRO A 60 12.24 -9.15 0.19
C PRO A 60 10.73 -9.18 0.45
N ARG A 61 9.93 -8.81 -0.56
CA ARG A 61 8.48 -8.76 -0.43
C ARG A 61 7.89 -10.15 -0.64
N ASN A 62 7.35 -10.75 0.42
CA ASN A 62 6.57 -11.98 0.34
C ASN A 62 5.18 -11.67 -0.23
N VAL A 63 5.07 -11.60 -1.56
CA VAL A 63 3.79 -11.47 -2.25
C VAL A 63 3.09 -12.82 -2.26
N ARG A 64 2.35 -13.13 -1.18
CA ARG A 64 1.39 -14.22 -1.22
C ARG A 64 0.12 -13.74 -1.90
N ALA A 65 -0.29 -14.43 -2.97
CA ALA A 65 -1.57 -14.18 -3.60
C ALA A 65 -2.68 -14.35 -2.54
N ALA A 66 -3.35 -13.26 -2.19
CA ALA A 66 -4.42 -13.30 -1.21
C ALA A 66 -5.57 -14.14 -1.76
N ARG A 67 -5.97 -15.19 -1.03
CA ARG A 67 -7.05 -16.10 -1.41
C ARG A 67 -8.29 -15.30 -1.83
N VAL A 68 -8.88 -15.68 -2.97
CA VAL A 68 -10.12 -15.08 -3.45
C VAL A 68 -11.29 -15.65 -2.63
N PRO A 69 -12.17 -14.82 -2.05
CA PRO A 69 -13.31 -15.31 -1.29
C PRO A 69 -14.34 -15.99 -2.20
N SER A 70 -14.89 -17.13 -1.75
CA SER A 70 -15.91 -17.91 -2.47
C SER A 70 -17.35 -17.40 -2.24
N ILE A 71 -17.52 -16.15 -1.80
CA ILE A 71 -18.82 -15.60 -1.39
C ILE A 71 -19.88 -15.67 -2.50
N ASN A 72 -19.52 -15.33 -3.74
CA ASN A 72 -20.43 -15.40 -4.88
C ASN A 72 -20.82 -16.85 -5.23
N HIS A 73 -19.97 -17.84 -4.91
CA HIS A 73 -20.32 -19.24 -5.08
C HIS A 73 -21.40 -19.65 -4.07
N VAL A 74 -21.28 -19.23 -2.80
CA VAL A 74 -22.29 -19.52 -1.78
C VAL A 74 -23.61 -18.81 -2.08
N LEU A 75 -23.57 -17.52 -2.39
CA LEU A 75 -24.75 -16.71 -2.73
C LEU A 75 -25.51 -17.23 -3.94
N SER A 76 -24.83 -17.91 -4.88
CA SER A 76 -25.50 -18.53 -6.03
C SER A 76 -26.35 -19.77 -5.67
N LYS A 77 -26.12 -20.36 -4.49
CA LYS A 77 -26.82 -21.56 -4.00
C LYS A 77 -27.98 -21.23 -3.06
N VAL A 78 -27.96 -20.07 -2.42
CA VAL A 78 -29.08 -19.58 -1.60
C VAL A 78 -30.07 -18.93 -2.57
N LYS A 79 -31.16 -19.64 -2.86
CA LYS A 79 -32.18 -19.26 -3.84
C LYS A 79 -33.29 -18.47 -3.18
#